data_AF-A0A1W9V5H4-F1
#
_entry.id   AF-A0A1W9V5H4-F1
#
_cell.length_a   1.000
_cell.length_b   1.000
_cell.length_c   1.000
_cell.angle_alpha   90.00
_cell.angle_beta   90.00
_cell.angle_gamma   90.00
#
_symmetry.space_group_name_H-M   'P 1'
#
loop_
_entity.id
_entity.type
_entity.pdbx_description
1 polymer ?
#
loop_
_entity_poly.entity_id
_entity_poly.type
_entity_poly.pdbx_seq_one_letter_code
_entity_poly.pdbx_strand_id
1 'polypeptide(L)'
;MTLGAARDRAEHLESVEDDTYRQRKERGHKISLVDRFFYWFSKHYMIFFNLFVFLYVGLAFMAPVMQHAGLTAPARVTYAVYSKLCHQLAYRSWFLYGEQIAYPRETAGVTALTPYGEATGLDPDDLQAAREFIGNPQLGYKVAFCQRDVGIYSGLLLFGLVFAVFRHKIKPLSFWGLLLLGLAPIALDGVSQLVSQLFAQLPWNFIPYRESTPFLRTLTGLMFGASIAWFGYPVIEEGMVDTRKIMAVKLAALRKEGQ
;
A
#
# COMPACT_ATOMS: atom_id res chain seq x y z
N MET A 1 -29.50 -23.72 -17.88
CA MET A 1 -29.96 -23.48 -19.27
C MET A 1 -29.13 -24.33 -20.20
N THR A 2 -29.76 -25.16 -21.01
CA THR A 2 -29.09 -25.89 -22.09
C THR A 2 -28.84 -24.94 -23.26
N LEU A 3 -27.80 -25.19 -24.07
CA LEU A 3 -27.46 -24.35 -25.23
C LEU A 3 -28.64 -24.18 -26.21
N GLY A 4 -29.47 -25.22 -26.38
CA GLY A 4 -30.69 -25.16 -27.19
C GLY A 4 -31.72 -24.15 -26.66
N ALA A 5 -32.03 -24.20 -25.35
CA ALA A 5 -32.99 -23.29 -24.75
C ALA A 5 -32.56 -21.81 -24.80
N ALA A 6 -31.24 -21.55 -24.78
CA ALA A 6 -30.72 -20.20 -24.95
C ALA A 6 -30.84 -19.70 -26.41
N ARG A 7 -30.65 -20.60 -27.38
CA ARG A 7 -30.81 -20.29 -28.82
C ARG A 7 -32.27 -20.04 -29.17
N ASP A 8 -33.17 -20.92 -28.74
CA ASP A 8 -34.61 -20.79 -29.02
C ASP A 8 -35.19 -19.51 -28.39
N ARG A 9 -34.69 -19.13 -27.20
CA ARG A 9 -35.04 -17.85 -26.57
C ARG A 9 -34.54 -16.65 -27.37
N ALA A 10 -33.32 -16.71 -27.91
CA ALA A 10 -32.76 -15.65 -28.73
C ALA A 10 -33.53 -15.49 -30.05
N GLU A 11 -33.84 -16.60 -30.73
CA GLU A 11 -34.68 -16.64 -31.94
C GLU A 11 -36.07 -16.08 -31.66
N HIS A 12 -36.69 -16.48 -30.54
CA HIS A 12 -37.98 -15.95 -30.13
C HIS A 12 -37.93 -14.43 -29.92
N LEU A 13 -36.96 -13.92 -29.15
CA LEU A 13 -36.81 -12.47 -28.90
C LEU A 13 -36.55 -11.67 -30.19
N GLU A 14 -35.87 -12.26 -31.16
CA GLU A 14 -35.69 -11.69 -32.49
C GLU A 14 -37.01 -11.65 -33.29
N SER A 15 -37.84 -12.71 -33.18
CA SER A 15 -39.13 -12.81 -33.87
C SER A 15 -40.20 -11.86 -33.35
N VAL A 16 -40.16 -11.48 -32.07
CA VAL A 16 -41.08 -10.49 -31.47
C VAL A 16 -40.58 -9.04 -31.58
N GLU A 17 -39.50 -8.79 -32.33
CA GLU A 17 -38.90 -7.45 -32.51
C GLU A 17 -38.68 -6.68 -31.21
N ASP A 18 -38.34 -7.38 -30.12
CA ASP A 18 -38.22 -6.75 -28.81
C ASP A 18 -37.13 -5.66 -28.81
N ASP A 19 -37.53 -4.40 -28.61
CA ASP A 19 -36.65 -3.24 -28.66
C ASP A 19 -35.53 -3.30 -27.60
N THR A 20 -35.81 -3.90 -26.44
CA THR A 20 -34.82 -4.02 -25.36
C THR A 20 -33.75 -5.05 -25.70
N TYR A 21 -34.12 -6.14 -26.37
CA TYR A 21 -33.23 -7.15 -26.89
C TYR A 21 -32.38 -6.61 -28.05
N ARG A 22 -32.99 -5.89 -29.01
CA ARG A 22 -32.27 -5.22 -30.12
C ARG A 22 -31.25 -4.21 -29.59
N GLN A 23 -31.64 -3.33 -28.67
CA GLN A 23 -30.71 -2.38 -28.06
C GLN A 23 -29.58 -3.05 -27.26
N ARG A 24 -29.86 -4.16 -26.56
CA ARG A 24 -28.81 -4.94 -25.87
C ARG A 24 -27.84 -5.56 -26.85
N LYS A 25 -28.35 -6.15 -27.94
CA LYS A 25 -27.54 -6.74 -29.01
C LYS A 25 -26.66 -5.65 -29.63
N GLU A 26 -27.23 -4.53 -30.07
CA GLU A 26 -26.48 -3.39 -30.62
C GLU A 26 -25.42 -2.82 -29.68
N ARG A 27 -25.70 -2.71 -28.38
CA ARG A 27 -24.69 -2.31 -27.37
C ARG A 27 -23.57 -3.34 -27.23
N GLY A 28 -23.87 -4.63 -27.44
CA GLY A 28 -22.86 -5.69 -27.54
C GLY A 28 -21.98 -5.58 -28.77
N HIS A 29 -22.49 -4.99 -29.86
CA HIS A 29 -21.81 -4.77 -31.14
C HIS A 29 -21.09 -3.42 -31.24
N LYS A 30 -21.00 -2.63 -30.17
CA LYS A 30 -20.24 -1.37 -30.18
C LYS A 30 -19.19 -1.38 -29.08
N ILE A 31 -17.94 -1.08 -29.45
CA ILE A 31 -16.85 -0.86 -28.48
C ILE A 31 -16.80 0.62 -28.16
N SER A 32 -17.14 0.96 -26.91
CA SER A 32 -17.02 2.33 -26.42
C SER A 32 -15.56 2.71 -26.11
N LEU A 33 -15.29 4.01 -25.92
CA LEU A 33 -14.00 4.48 -25.40
C LEU A 33 -13.70 3.90 -24.01
N VAL A 34 -14.75 3.74 -23.20
CA VAL A 34 -14.68 3.15 -21.86
C VAL A 34 -14.25 1.69 -21.92
N ASP A 35 -14.82 0.90 -22.84
CA ASP A 35 -14.41 -0.49 -23.07
C ASP A 35 -12.93 -0.59 -23.47
N ARG A 36 -12.44 0.31 -24.34
CA ARG A 36 -11.02 0.36 -24.74
C ARG A 36 -10.10 0.68 -23.56
N PHE A 37 -10.50 1.65 -22.73
CA PHE A 37 -9.76 2.01 -21.53
C PHE A 37 -9.69 0.84 -20.56
N PHE A 38 -10.82 0.20 -20.22
CA PHE A 38 -10.83 -0.95 -19.32
C PHE A 38 -10.05 -2.14 -19.87
N TYR A 39 -10.12 -2.39 -21.18
CA TYR A 39 -9.32 -3.43 -21.82
C TYR A 39 -7.82 -3.15 -21.70
N TRP A 40 -7.38 -1.92 -21.98
CA TRP A 40 -5.98 -1.52 -21.82
C TRP A 40 -5.56 -1.59 -20.35
N PHE A 41 -6.36 -1.02 -19.44
CA PHE A 41 -6.10 -1.02 -18.01
C PHE A 41 -5.97 -2.45 -17.47
N SER A 42 -6.84 -3.36 -17.89
CA SER A 42 -6.77 -4.77 -17.49
C SER A 42 -5.44 -5.43 -17.86
N LYS A 43 -4.71 -4.94 -18.85
CA LYS A 43 -3.38 -5.47 -19.22
C LYS A 43 -2.23 -4.82 -18.44
N HIS A 44 -2.44 -3.61 -17.94
CA HIS A 44 -1.38 -2.76 -17.39
C HIS A 44 -1.57 -2.38 -15.92
N TYR A 45 -2.66 -2.79 -15.26
CA TYR A 45 -2.98 -2.40 -13.88
C TYR A 45 -1.85 -2.63 -12.87
N MET A 46 -1.07 -3.71 -13.01
CA MET A 46 0.09 -3.98 -12.15
C MET A 46 1.19 -2.91 -12.27
N ILE A 47 1.40 -2.36 -13.48
CA ILE A 47 2.34 -1.25 -13.67
C ILE A 47 1.83 -0.03 -12.91
N PHE A 48 0.54 0.29 -13.01
CA PHE A 48 -0.06 1.41 -12.30
C PHE A 48 0.03 1.26 -10.79
N PHE A 49 -0.29 0.08 -10.25
CA PHE A 49 -0.24 -0.17 -8.82
C PHE A 49 1.19 -0.08 -8.28
N ASN A 50 2.14 -0.75 -8.93
CA ASN A 50 3.53 -0.69 -8.52
C ASN A 50 4.13 0.71 -8.68
N LEU A 51 3.83 1.40 -9.78
CA LEU A 51 4.30 2.77 -10.01
C LEU A 51 3.74 3.73 -8.97
N PHE A 52 2.45 3.63 -8.64
CA PHE A 52 1.82 4.47 -7.63
C PHE A 52 2.48 4.28 -6.26
N VAL A 53 2.65 3.03 -5.82
CA VAL A 53 3.30 2.73 -4.54
C VAL A 53 4.78 3.12 -4.57
N PHE A 54 5.49 2.88 -5.68
CA PHE A 54 6.88 3.29 -5.86
C PHE A 54 7.04 4.81 -5.76
N LEU A 55 6.19 5.59 -6.43
CA LEU A 55 6.22 7.05 -6.32
C LEU A 55 5.88 7.50 -4.91
N TYR A 56 4.91 6.87 -4.25
CA TYR A 56 4.53 7.21 -2.87
C TYR A 56 5.67 6.92 -1.87
N VAL A 57 6.37 5.79 -1.98
CA VAL A 57 7.54 5.52 -1.12
C VAL A 57 8.72 6.40 -1.53
N GLY A 58 8.99 6.48 -2.84
CA GLY A 58 10.11 7.22 -3.40
C GLY A 58 10.07 8.71 -3.04
N LEU A 59 8.90 9.34 -3.10
CA LEU A 59 8.73 10.74 -2.67
C LEU A 59 8.99 10.91 -1.17
N ALA A 60 8.60 9.96 -0.32
CA ALA A 60 8.88 10.01 1.11
C ALA A 60 10.39 9.97 1.41
N PHE A 61 11.13 9.13 0.66
CA PHE A 61 12.59 9.07 0.71
C PHE A 61 13.27 10.25 0.01
N MET A 62 12.62 10.89 -0.97
CA MET A 62 13.17 12.07 -1.62
C MET A 62 13.21 13.29 -0.70
N ALA A 63 12.38 13.35 0.35
CA ALA A 63 12.39 14.43 1.33
C ALA A 63 13.78 14.64 1.98
N PRO A 64 14.42 13.63 2.61
CA PRO A 64 15.77 13.78 3.13
C PRO A 64 16.84 14.00 2.05
N VAL A 65 16.64 13.50 0.82
CA VAL A 65 17.55 13.78 -0.32
C VAL A 65 17.54 15.26 -0.68
N MET A 66 16.34 15.84 -0.83
CA MET A 66 16.16 17.27 -1.11
C MET A 66 16.73 18.13 0.02
N GLN A 67 16.51 17.71 1.27
CA GLN A 67 17.03 18.42 2.43
C GLN A 67 18.57 18.41 2.46
N HIS A 68 19.19 17.26 2.19
CA HIS A 68 20.65 17.13 2.08
C HIS A 68 21.23 17.94 0.91
N ALA A 69 20.53 17.99 -0.23
CA ALA A 69 20.93 18.79 -1.39
C ALA A 69 20.71 20.31 -1.24
N GLY A 70 20.25 20.78 -0.07
CA GLY A 70 19.93 22.19 0.18
C GLY A 70 18.61 22.68 -0.43
N LEU A 71 17.84 21.79 -1.06
CA LEU A 71 16.50 22.07 -1.61
C LEU A 71 15.44 22.05 -0.49
N THR A 72 15.58 22.95 0.48
CA THR A 72 14.78 22.95 1.72
C THR A 72 13.30 23.25 1.49
N ALA A 73 12.97 24.17 0.57
CA ALA A 73 11.58 24.52 0.26
C ALA A 73 10.77 23.33 -0.27
N PRO A 74 11.20 22.61 -1.33
CA PRO A 74 10.46 21.44 -1.80
C PRO A 74 10.49 20.28 -0.77
N ALA A 75 11.58 20.10 -0.01
CA ALA A 75 11.61 19.11 1.07
C ALA A 75 10.51 19.37 2.11
N ARG A 76 10.36 20.62 2.56
CA ARG A 76 9.31 21.03 3.51
C ARG A 76 7.91 20.80 2.97
N VAL A 77 7.67 21.03 1.68
CA VAL A 77 6.39 20.70 1.04
C VAL A 77 6.12 19.20 1.12
N THR A 78 7.11 18.36 0.83
CA THR A 78 6.97 16.90 0.97
C THR A 78 6.67 16.52 2.42
N TYR A 79 7.42 17.00 3.41
CA TYR A 79 7.11 16.74 4.82
C TYR A 79 5.69 17.19 5.19
N ALA A 80 5.24 18.36 4.73
CA ALA A 80 3.91 18.89 5.02
C ALA A 80 2.77 18.08 4.38
N VAL A 81 2.98 17.50 3.20
CA VAL A 81 1.99 16.61 2.57
C VAL A 81 1.86 15.32 3.36
N TYR A 82 2.98 14.68 3.71
CA TYR A 82 2.96 13.42 4.44
C TYR A 82 2.57 13.58 5.91
N SER A 83 2.71 14.75 6.52
CA SER A 83 2.39 14.98 7.94
C SER A 83 0.89 14.88 8.24
N LYS A 84 0.06 14.93 7.18
CA LYS A 84 -1.39 14.67 7.23
C LYS A 84 -1.72 13.18 7.29
N LEU A 85 -0.82 12.33 6.81
CA LEU A 85 -1.01 10.88 6.71
C LEU A 85 -0.25 10.12 7.81
N CYS A 86 0.87 10.70 8.26
CA CYS A 86 1.74 10.13 9.27
C CYS A 86 2.15 11.21 10.28
N HIS A 87 2.29 10.84 11.54
CA HIS A 87 2.77 11.78 12.56
C HIS A 87 4.22 12.24 12.33
N GLN A 88 5.05 11.45 11.63
CA GLN A 88 6.47 11.77 11.34
C GLN A 88 7.33 12.01 12.60
N LEU A 89 7.04 11.30 13.69
CA LEU A 89 7.85 11.37 14.91
C LEU A 89 9.30 10.96 14.56
N ALA A 90 10.26 11.83 14.86
CA ALA A 90 11.68 11.61 14.58
C ALA A 90 12.15 10.25 15.14
N TYR A 91 11.82 9.94 16.39
CA TYR A 91 12.21 8.68 17.02
C TYR A 91 11.52 7.41 16.48
N ARG A 92 10.58 7.56 15.53
CA ARG A 92 9.93 6.46 14.79
C ARG A 92 10.20 6.53 13.29
N SER A 93 11.15 7.34 12.85
CA SER A 93 11.49 7.53 11.44
C SER A 93 12.87 6.95 11.12
N TRP A 94 13.10 6.60 9.86
CA TRP A 94 14.45 6.32 9.36
C TRP A 94 15.15 7.63 9.03
N PHE A 95 16.47 7.68 9.17
CA PHE A 95 17.34 8.82 8.86
C PHE A 95 18.31 8.45 7.75
N LEU A 96 18.57 9.41 6.87
CA LEU A 96 19.55 9.31 5.78
C LEU A 96 20.59 10.42 5.93
N TYR A 97 21.81 10.16 5.46
CA TYR A 97 22.92 11.13 5.43
C TYR A 97 23.40 11.60 6.81
N GLY A 98 23.29 10.73 7.82
CA GLY A 98 23.72 11.01 9.18
C GLY A 98 24.55 9.88 9.79
N GLU A 99 24.91 10.06 11.05
CA GLU A 99 25.68 9.08 11.83
C GLU A 99 24.94 7.75 12.05
N GLN A 100 23.60 7.78 12.18
CA GLN A 100 22.78 6.60 12.45
C GLN A 100 21.55 6.55 11.57
N ILE A 101 21.08 5.33 11.31
CA ILE A 101 19.87 5.11 10.50
C ILE A 101 18.58 5.40 11.27
N ALA A 102 18.61 5.40 12.61
CA ALA A 102 17.46 5.70 13.45
C ALA A 102 17.91 6.14 14.84
N TYR A 103 17.08 6.95 15.50
CA TYR A 103 17.29 7.44 16.87
C TYR A 103 16.06 7.07 17.72
N PRO A 104 15.93 5.82 18.21
CA PRO A 104 14.75 5.41 18.97
C PRO A 104 14.67 6.10 20.35
N ARG A 105 13.54 5.99 21.05
CA ARG A 105 13.51 6.35 22.48
C ARG A 105 14.35 5.35 23.27
N GLU A 106 14.91 5.79 24.40
CA GLU A 106 15.67 4.91 25.32
C GLU A 106 14.82 3.70 25.76
N THR A 107 13.52 3.92 25.98
CA THR A 107 12.52 2.89 26.32
C THR A 107 12.34 1.79 25.27
N ALA A 108 12.86 1.96 24.05
CA ALA A 108 12.88 0.89 23.04
C ALA A 108 13.99 -0.15 23.31
N GLY A 109 14.92 0.12 24.23
CA GLY A 109 15.96 -0.83 24.66
C GLY A 109 16.97 -1.21 23.58
N VAL A 110 17.19 -0.36 22.58
CA VAL A 110 18.13 -0.62 21.48
C VAL A 110 19.52 -0.07 21.85
N THR A 111 20.35 -0.91 22.46
CA THR A 111 21.68 -0.51 22.98
C THR A 111 22.69 -0.11 21.91
N ALA A 112 22.48 -0.54 20.67
CA ALA A 112 23.38 -0.25 19.55
C ALA A 112 23.16 1.14 18.93
N LEU A 113 22.12 1.89 19.34
CA LEU A 113 21.77 3.19 18.79
C LEU A 113 21.67 4.23 19.90
N THR A 114 22.12 5.46 19.61
CA THR A 114 21.96 6.60 20.50
C THR A 114 20.47 6.98 20.57
N PRO A 115 19.90 7.13 21.78
CA PRO A 115 18.52 7.57 21.93
C PRO A 115 18.26 8.96 21.36
N TYR A 116 17.03 9.19 20.89
CA TYR A 116 16.59 10.49 20.35
C TYR A 116 16.89 11.68 21.27
N GLY A 117 16.59 11.54 22.57
CA GLY A 117 16.76 12.64 23.52
C GLY A 117 18.24 13.03 23.69
N GLU A 118 19.13 12.04 23.74
CA GLU A 118 20.57 12.25 23.82
C GLU A 118 21.11 12.84 22.51
N ALA A 119 20.71 12.30 21.36
CA ALA A 119 21.20 12.74 20.06
C ALA A 119 20.76 14.18 19.72
N THR A 120 19.54 14.55 20.07
CA THR A 120 18.94 15.85 19.67
C THR A 120 18.95 16.90 20.77
N GLY A 121 19.12 16.51 22.03
CA GLY A 121 18.92 17.37 23.20
C GLY A 121 17.45 17.75 23.45
N LEU A 122 16.49 17.14 22.75
CA LEU A 122 15.06 17.40 22.86
C LEU A 122 14.38 16.40 23.78
N ASP A 123 13.33 16.83 24.48
CA ASP A 123 12.51 15.96 25.29
C ASP A 123 11.75 14.94 24.39
N PRO A 124 11.94 13.62 24.58
CA PRO A 124 11.20 12.59 23.85
C PRO A 124 9.68 12.61 24.08
N ASP A 125 9.21 13.21 25.16
CA ASP A 125 7.78 13.35 25.48
C ASP A 125 7.15 14.61 24.88
N ASP A 126 7.95 15.57 24.39
CA ASP A 126 7.47 16.65 23.53
C ASP A 126 7.21 16.11 22.11
N LEU A 127 5.97 15.68 21.90
CA LEU A 127 5.53 15.16 20.61
C LEU A 127 5.61 16.22 19.51
N GLN A 128 5.42 17.50 19.80
CA GLN A 128 5.46 18.53 18.77
C GLN A 128 6.91 18.74 18.29
N ALA A 129 7.86 18.86 19.22
CA ALA A 129 9.28 18.94 18.90
C ALA A 129 9.75 17.73 18.08
N ALA A 130 9.35 16.51 18.48
CA ALA A 130 9.67 15.30 17.74
C ALA A 130 9.08 15.25 16.32
N ARG A 131 7.94 15.90 16.08
CA ARG A 131 7.33 16.02 14.75
C ARG A 131 8.02 17.09 13.90
N GLU A 132 8.39 18.21 14.50
CA GLU A 132 9.04 19.33 13.79
C GLU A 132 10.51 19.06 13.49
N PHE A 133 11.18 18.22 14.27
CA PHE A 133 12.56 17.85 14.05
C PHE A 133 12.73 17.08 12.72
N ILE A 134 13.22 17.76 11.68
CA ILE A 134 13.52 17.18 10.36
C ILE A 134 14.87 16.47 10.37
N GLY A 135 15.86 17.03 11.06
CA GLY A 135 17.24 16.56 11.05
C GLY A 135 18.26 17.68 10.88
N ASN A 136 19.54 17.32 10.89
CA ASN A 136 20.67 18.23 10.73
C ASN A 136 21.83 17.48 10.03
N PRO A 137 22.92 18.17 9.63
CA PRO A 137 24.03 17.52 8.93
C PRO A 137 24.71 16.36 9.68
N GLN A 138 24.65 16.35 11.02
CA GLN A 138 25.29 15.34 11.87
C GLN A 138 24.40 14.10 11.97
N LEU A 139 23.14 14.30 12.35
CA LEU A 139 22.16 13.22 12.56
C LEU A 139 21.50 12.75 11.26
N GLY A 140 21.72 13.49 10.17
CA GLY A 140 21.03 13.29 8.91
C GLY A 140 19.60 13.80 8.96
N TYR A 141 18.83 13.43 7.94
CA TYR A 141 17.45 13.89 7.75
C TYR A 141 16.47 12.72 7.74
N LYS A 142 15.34 12.89 8.41
CA LYS A 142 14.32 11.84 8.53
C LYS A 142 13.56 11.60 7.23
N VAL A 143 13.15 10.37 6.96
CA VAL A 143 12.18 10.04 5.91
C VAL A 143 10.82 10.67 6.26
N ALA A 144 10.06 11.11 5.26
CA ALA A 144 8.79 11.83 5.47
C ALA A 144 7.63 10.98 6.02
N PHE A 145 7.84 9.74 6.46
CA PHE A 145 6.86 8.93 7.18
C PHE A 145 7.56 7.91 8.09
N CYS A 146 6.79 7.23 8.94
CA CYS A 146 7.37 6.39 9.98
C CYS A 146 7.92 5.06 9.45
N GLN A 147 8.77 4.42 10.25
CA GLN A 147 9.35 3.08 10.01
C GLN A 147 8.28 2.02 9.67
N ARG A 148 7.11 2.10 10.32
CA ARG A 148 6.00 1.18 10.05
C ARG A 148 5.41 1.40 8.66
N ASP A 149 5.17 2.65 8.26
CA ASP A 149 4.66 2.98 6.92
C ASP A 149 5.67 2.57 5.84
N VAL A 150 6.96 2.83 6.07
CA VAL A 150 8.04 2.33 5.21
C VAL A 150 7.90 0.83 5.00
N GLY A 151 7.72 0.06 6.08
CA GLY A 151 7.47 -1.37 6.03
C GLY A 151 6.24 -1.71 5.19
N ILE A 152 5.07 -1.15 5.50
CA ILE A 152 3.79 -1.45 4.83
C ILE A 152 3.89 -1.21 3.33
N TYR A 153 4.31 -0.02 2.92
CA TYR A 153 4.33 0.34 1.49
C TYR A 153 5.46 -0.37 0.73
N SER A 154 6.59 -0.64 1.37
CA SER A 154 7.64 -1.48 0.77
C SER A 154 7.18 -2.93 0.62
N GLY A 155 6.45 -3.49 1.58
CA GLY A 155 5.85 -4.81 1.49
C GLY A 155 4.83 -4.93 0.35
N LEU A 156 3.96 -3.92 0.20
CA LEU A 156 3.03 -3.81 -0.93
C LEU A 156 3.78 -3.77 -2.26
N LEU A 157 4.82 -2.93 -2.38
CA LEU A 157 5.61 -2.79 -3.60
C LEU A 157 6.37 -4.07 -3.94
N LEU A 158 7.11 -4.65 -2.98
CA LEU A 158 7.89 -5.86 -3.19
C LEU A 158 7.01 -7.04 -3.60
N PHE A 159 5.90 -7.25 -2.89
CA PHE A 159 4.95 -8.29 -3.27
C PHE A 159 4.32 -7.98 -4.63
N GLY A 160 4.00 -6.72 -4.93
CA GLY A 160 3.47 -6.32 -6.24
C GLY A 160 4.43 -6.54 -7.40
N LEU A 161 5.74 -6.38 -7.19
CA LEU A 161 6.76 -6.71 -8.19
C LEU A 161 6.85 -8.24 -8.38
N VAL A 162 6.89 -9.00 -7.28
CA VAL A 162 6.86 -10.48 -7.34
C VAL A 162 5.59 -10.97 -8.05
N PHE A 163 4.44 -10.41 -7.70
CA PHE A 163 3.17 -10.76 -8.32
C PHE A 163 3.13 -10.38 -9.80
N ALA A 164 3.65 -9.23 -10.21
CA ALA A 164 3.69 -8.85 -11.61
C ALA A 164 4.43 -9.88 -12.49
N VAL A 165 5.48 -10.50 -11.96
CA VAL A 165 6.26 -11.55 -12.65
C VAL A 165 5.57 -12.91 -12.58
N PHE A 166 5.01 -13.28 -11.42
CA PHE A 166 4.49 -14.63 -11.14
C PHE A 166 2.96 -14.70 -11.03
N ARG A 167 2.23 -13.72 -11.55
CA ARG A 167 0.76 -13.56 -11.38
C ARG A 167 -0.08 -14.79 -11.71
N HIS A 168 0.40 -15.64 -12.62
CA HIS A 168 -0.31 -16.86 -13.04
C HIS A 168 -0.07 -18.06 -12.11
N LYS A 169 0.90 -17.97 -11.18
CA LYS A 169 1.26 -19.05 -10.23
C LYS A 169 0.79 -18.75 -8.81
N ILE A 170 0.61 -17.48 -8.46
CA ILE A 170 0.27 -17.05 -7.11
C ILE A 170 -1.25 -17.10 -6.93
N LYS A 171 -1.70 -17.95 -6.00
CA LYS A 171 -3.11 -18.03 -5.59
C LYS A 171 -3.42 -16.99 -4.50
N PRO A 172 -4.69 -16.55 -4.37
CA PRO A 172 -5.12 -15.69 -3.28
C PRO A 172 -4.73 -16.27 -1.93
N LEU A 173 -4.21 -15.41 -1.04
CA LEU A 173 -4.01 -15.77 0.36
C LEU A 173 -5.38 -16.03 1.00
N SER A 174 -5.49 -17.07 1.84
CA SER A 174 -6.73 -17.30 2.58
C SER A 174 -6.96 -16.19 3.62
N PHE A 175 -8.22 -15.99 4.03
CA PHE A 175 -8.53 -15.04 5.11
C PHE A 175 -7.73 -15.31 6.38
N TRP A 176 -7.58 -16.58 6.76
CA TRP A 176 -6.76 -16.99 7.89
C TRP A 176 -5.27 -16.70 7.68
N GLY A 177 -4.76 -16.88 6.45
CA GLY A 177 -3.40 -16.49 6.09
C GLY A 177 -3.17 -14.99 6.25
N LEU A 178 -4.12 -14.15 5.80
CA LEU A 178 -4.06 -12.70 6.00
C LEU A 178 -4.05 -12.34 7.49
N LEU A 179 -4.91 -12.99 8.28
CA LEU A 179 -5.00 -12.74 9.72
C LEU A 179 -3.72 -13.13 10.44
N LEU A 180 -3.14 -14.30 10.15
CA LEU A 180 -1.96 -14.81 10.86
C LEU A 180 -0.64 -14.18 10.38
N LEU A 181 -0.47 -13.98 9.08
CA LEU A 181 0.78 -13.45 8.51
C LEU A 181 0.80 -11.93 8.43
N GLY A 182 -0.35 -11.32 8.17
CA GLY A 182 -0.47 -9.88 8.02
C GLY A 182 -0.87 -9.20 9.31
N LEU A 183 -2.10 -9.46 9.77
CA LEU A 183 -2.75 -8.69 10.83
C LEU A 183 -2.17 -8.98 12.22
N ALA A 184 -1.96 -10.25 12.57
CA ALA A 184 -1.52 -10.65 13.90
C ALA A 184 -0.17 -10.04 14.30
N PRO A 185 0.91 -10.07 13.47
CA PRO A 185 2.19 -9.48 13.86
C PRO A 185 2.11 -7.96 14.09
N ILE A 186 1.44 -7.23 13.19
CA ILE A 186 1.31 -5.77 13.32
C ILE A 186 0.37 -5.37 14.47
N ALA A 187 -0.67 -6.16 14.72
CA ALA A 187 -1.60 -5.95 15.82
C ALA A 187 -0.93 -6.26 17.15
N LEU A 188 -0.20 -7.37 17.26
CA LEU A 188 0.56 -7.69 18.48
C LEU A 188 1.58 -6.60 18.79
N ASP A 189 2.33 -6.13 17.79
CA ASP A 189 3.30 -5.04 17.99
C ASP A 189 2.62 -3.72 18.40
N GLY A 190 1.60 -3.29 17.65
CA GLY A 190 0.91 -2.03 17.87
C GLY A 190 0.03 -1.99 19.12
N VAL A 191 -0.74 -3.05 19.37
CA VAL A 191 -1.63 -3.16 20.54
C VAL A 191 -0.81 -3.28 21.81
N SER A 192 0.23 -4.12 21.87
CA SER A 192 1.05 -4.21 23.08
C SER A 192 1.76 -2.90 23.40
N GLN A 193 2.20 -2.15 22.36
CA GLN A 193 2.72 -0.79 22.53
C GLN A 193 1.63 0.14 23.09
N LEU A 194 0.47 0.24 22.44
CA LEU A 194 -0.63 1.13 22.85
C LEU A 194 -1.13 0.83 24.28
N VAL A 195 -1.33 -0.45 24.58
CA VAL A 195 -1.77 -0.92 25.90
C VAL A 195 -0.72 -0.54 26.94
N SER A 196 0.57 -0.83 26.72
CA SER A 196 1.60 -0.46 27.68
C SER A 196 1.65 1.06 27.96
N GLN A 197 1.42 1.88 26.93
CA GLN A 197 1.43 3.34 27.05
C GLN A 197 0.20 3.88 27.80
N LEU A 198 -0.97 3.25 27.61
CA LEU A 198 -2.19 3.59 28.33
C LEU A 198 -2.11 3.20 29.81
N PHE A 199 -1.62 1.98 30.10
CA PHE A 199 -1.52 1.49 31.48
C PHE A 199 -0.40 2.17 32.29
N ALA A 200 0.65 2.66 31.62
CA ALA A 200 1.68 3.47 32.25
C ALA A 200 1.16 4.81 32.80
N GLN A 201 0.02 5.31 32.30
CA GLN A 201 -0.65 6.51 32.82
C GLN A 201 -1.54 6.21 34.04
N LEU A 202 -1.78 4.94 34.37
CA LEU A 202 -2.58 4.55 35.52
C LEU A 202 -1.71 4.41 36.79
N PRO A 203 -2.25 4.74 37.98
CA PRO A 203 -1.48 4.70 39.25
C PRO A 203 -0.89 3.34 39.60
N TRP A 204 -1.45 2.26 39.05
CA TRP A 204 -1.16 0.89 39.44
C TRP A 204 -0.18 0.17 38.48
N ASN A 205 0.23 0.84 37.39
CA ASN A 205 1.23 0.42 36.38
C ASN A 205 1.55 -1.09 36.30
N PHE A 206 0.54 -1.92 36.02
CA PHE A 206 0.68 -3.38 35.99
C PHE A 206 1.48 -3.91 34.78
N ILE A 207 1.71 -3.08 33.76
CA ILE A 207 2.34 -3.46 32.50
C ILE A 207 3.52 -2.52 32.24
N PRO A 208 4.75 -3.04 32.09
CA PRO A 208 5.91 -2.21 31.76
C PRO A 208 5.71 -1.41 30.46
N TYR A 209 6.10 -0.13 30.47
CA TYR A 209 6.09 0.71 29.28
C TYR A 209 6.93 0.08 28.17
N ARG A 210 6.35 -0.07 26.97
CA ARG A 210 7.01 -0.66 25.80
C ARG A 210 6.95 0.31 24.63
N GLU A 211 8.09 0.54 24.00
CA GLU A 211 8.20 1.22 22.71
C GLU A 211 8.76 0.23 21.68
N SER A 212 8.09 0.06 20.53
CA SER A 212 8.56 -0.89 19.51
C SER A 212 9.93 -0.47 18.95
N THR A 213 10.75 -1.44 18.56
CA THR A 213 12.06 -1.14 17.94
C THR A 213 11.90 -0.74 16.47
N PRO A 214 12.87 -0.01 15.87
CA PRO A 214 12.84 0.31 14.44
C PRO A 214 12.70 -0.92 13.53
N PHE A 215 13.40 -2.00 13.88
CA PHE A 215 13.33 -3.27 13.18
C PHE A 215 11.93 -3.88 13.25
N LEU A 216 11.36 -4.00 14.45
CA LEU A 216 10.06 -4.66 14.64
C LEU A 216 8.92 -3.90 13.94
N ARG A 217 8.94 -2.56 13.99
CA ARG A 217 7.98 -1.72 13.27
C ARG A 217 8.03 -1.96 11.77
N THR A 218 9.23 -2.04 11.22
CA THR A 218 9.44 -2.22 9.77
C THR A 218 9.07 -3.63 9.34
N LEU A 219 9.47 -4.65 10.11
CA LEU A 219 9.18 -6.05 9.82
C LEU A 219 7.67 -6.33 9.85
N THR A 220 6.99 -5.95 10.93
CA THR A 220 5.55 -6.17 11.06
C THR A 220 4.75 -5.36 10.03
N GLY A 221 5.20 -4.14 9.73
CA GLY A 221 4.66 -3.34 8.63
C GLY A 221 4.81 -4.05 7.28
N LEU A 222 6.01 -4.55 6.96
CA LEU A 222 6.30 -5.26 5.71
C LEU A 222 5.45 -6.52 5.56
N MET A 223 5.35 -7.33 6.62
CA MET A 223 4.51 -8.53 6.63
C MET A 223 3.04 -8.18 6.37
N PHE A 224 2.53 -7.12 7.00
CA PHE A 224 1.16 -6.63 6.79
C PHE A 224 0.95 -6.18 5.34
N GLY A 225 1.81 -5.29 4.82
CA GLY A 225 1.70 -4.78 3.46
C GLY A 225 1.80 -5.87 2.39
N ALA A 226 2.76 -6.79 2.53
CA ALA A 226 2.90 -7.93 1.62
C ALA A 226 1.69 -8.86 1.67
N SER A 227 1.15 -9.14 2.87
CA SER A 227 -0.03 -9.99 3.02
C SER A 227 -1.29 -9.37 2.44
N ILE A 228 -1.46 -8.04 2.55
CA ILE A 228 -2.57 -7.32 1.91
C ILE A 228 -2.47 -7.41 0.38
N ALA A 229 -1.28 -7.21 -0.19
CA ALA A 229 -1.07 -7.38 -1.63
C ALA A 229 -1.30 -8.83 -2.06
N TRP A 230 -0.86 -9.82 -1.29
CA TRP A 230 -1.08 -11.24 -1.58
C TRP A 230 -2.56 -11.63 -1.52
N PHE A 231 -3.30 -11.07 -0.57
CA PHE A 231 -4.73 -11.30 -0.49
C PHE A 231 -5.47 -10.64 -1.68
N GLY A 232 -5.14 -9.39 -2.00
CA GLY A 232 -5.89 -8.59 -2.97
C GLY A 232 -5.52 -8.80 -4.43
N TYR A 233 -4.23 -8.84 -4.79
CA TYR A 233 -3.80 -8.83 -6.18
C TYR A 233 -4.24 -10.03 -7.01
N PRO A 234 -4.21 -11.27 -6.50
CA PRO A 234 -4.77 -12.43 -7.22
C PRO A 234 -6.27 -12.27 -7.52
N VAL A 235 -7.06 -11.77 -6.56
CA VAL A 235 -8.50 -11.54 -6.76
C VAL A 235 -8.74 -10.46 -7.82
N ILE A 236 -7.94 -9.40 -7.82
CA ILE A 236 -8.00 -8.36 -8.85
C ILE A 236 -7.64 -8.95 -10.22
N GLU A 237 -6.60 -9.79 -10.30
CA GLU A 237 -6.20 -10.43 -11.57
C GLU A 237 -7.31 -11.32 -12.13
N GLU A 238 -8.06 -12.04 -11.30
CA GLU A 238 -9.23 -12.82 -11.75
C GLU A 238 -10.27 -11.91 -12.44
N GLY A 239 -10.60 -10.76 -11.82
CA GLY A 239 -11.48 -9.77 -12.44
C GLY A 239 -10.92 -9.16 -13.72
N MET A 240 -9.61 -8.94 -13.80
CA MET A 240 -8.94 -8.43 -15.01
C MET A 240 -8.92 -9.49 -16.11
N VAL A 241 -8.73 -10.77 -15.80
CA VAL A 241 -8.85 -11.89 -16.73
C VAL A 241 -10.25 -11.91 -17.34
N ASP A 242 -11.29 -11.78 -16.54
CA ASP A 242 -12.68 -11.83 -17.03
C ASP A 242 -13.01 -10.61 -17.90
N THR A 243 -12.53 -9.43 -17.52
CA THR A 243 -12.61 -8.22 -18.38
C THR A 243 -11.96 -8.47 -19.74
N ARG A 244 -10.78 -9.10 -19.78
CA ARG A 244 -10.08 -9.44 -21.03
C ARG A 244 -10.87 -10.46 -21.87
N LYS A 245 -11.50 -11.47 -21.25
CA LYS A 245 -12.34 -12.46 -21.95
C LYS A 245 -13.57 -11.81 -22.58
N ILE A 246 -14.32 -10.99 -21.83
CA ILE A 246 -15.50 -10.28 -22.31
C ILE A 246 -15.13 -9.42 -23.52
N MET A 247 -14.02 -8.69 -23.43
CA MET A 247 -13.54 -7.85 -24.51
C MET A 247 -13.06 -8.63 -25.73
N ALA A 248 -12.43 -9.79 -25.54
CA ALA A 248 -12.04 -10.67 -26.63
C ALA A 248 -13.25 -11.19 -27.42
N VAL A 249 -14.36 -11.55 -26.74
CA VAL A 249 -15.60 -11.98 -27.38
C VAL A 249 -16.23 -10.83 -28.18
N LYS A 250 -16.36 -9.63 -27.60
CA LYS A 250 -16.89 -8.45 -28.31
C LYS A 250 -16.07 -8.12 -29.56
N LEU A 251 -14.74 -8.13 -29.45
CA LEU A 251 -13.83 -7.87 -30.58
C LEU A 251 -13.94 -8.94 -31.68
N ALA A 252 -14.14 -10.21 -31.32
CA ALA A 252 -14.31 -11.29 -32.28
C ALA A 252 -15.66 -11.22 -33.02
N ALA A 253 -16.74 -10.84 -32.32
CA ALA A 253 -18.06 -10.63 -32.94
C ALA A 253 -18.01 -9.52 -33.99
N LEU A 254 -17.42 -8.37 -33.66
CA LEU A 254 -17.26 -7.24 -34.58
C LEU A 254 -16.45 -7.57 -35.83
N ARG A 255 -15.41 -8.41 -35.69
CA ARG A 255 -14.62 -8.85 -36.85
C ARG A 255 -15.41 -9.72 -37.83
N LYS A 256 -16.38 -10.50 -37.33
CA LYS A 256 -17.24 -11.35 -38.17
C LYS A 256 -18.33 -10.56 -38.91
N GLU A 257 -18.73 -9.41 -38.37
CA GLU A 257 -19.76 -8.55 -38.98
C GLU A 257 -19.20 -7.55 -39.99
N GLY A 258 -17.90 -7.25 -39.90
CA GLY A 258 -17.18 -6.43 -40.88
C GLY A 258 -16.54 -7.21 -42.03
N GLN A 259 -16.72 -8.54 -42.08
CA GLN A 259 -16.36 -9.42 -43.20
C GLN A 259 -17.62 -9.78 -43.98
#